data_AF-A0A1G6VFH5-F1
#
_entry.id   AF-A0A1G6VFH5-F1
#
_cell.length_a   1.000
_cell.length_b   1.000
_cell.length_c   1.000
_cell.angle_alpha   90.00
_cell.angle_beta   90.00
_cell.angle_gamma   90.00
#
_symmetry.space_group_name_H-M   'P 1'
#
loop_
_entity.id
_entity.type
_entity.pdbx_description
1 polymer ?
#
loop_
_entity_poly.entity_id
_entity_poly.type
_entity_poly.pdbx_seq_one_letter_code
_entity_poly.pdbx_strand_id
1 'polypeptide(L)'
;MANDYDLKAPQILLDDLMALHNDVVEEGREIFASWEYAIARKEFRPCALNMAYYMALRRRNVVDIQEALSAYGLSSLGRAESRVMQNLDAVVQTLSMVADGCGRELNYAELTDQYRGREYLEAQSLEIFGEKPPGRDTHIMVTLPPEAAQDGKFIRRLIEAGTTCLRINCAHDTPEMWQQMIDHARKAEKDTGRRVKICMDIAGPKTRIRQLLSRRQNPVVLPGDRIFLTGRQILENFAACDLVISCTLPEIIPHLMEGDHIYIDDGRVIGRVVERQRAGVVVEIDKVLKEKGVRLKAEKGLNFPDADIPIDIITDQDRQALDFICQHADMVAVSFVKDARDIVLVQEELAERMGDRADEMAVIAKIETLAGVNNLPEIIVQGAGKNPFGVMIARGDLAVEVGYIRLAELQEEILWICESGSIPVIWATQVLETMVKSGIPTRAEMTDAASSRRAECVMMNKGPHIFEAVETLAAVHERMMHNVSKKAAKLRALNIAIKLWPESDELEESREGY
;
A
#
# COMPACT_ATOMS: atom_id res chain seq x y z
N MET A 1 22.25 -14.58 22.75
CA MET A 1 22.31 -14.83 24.20
C MET A 1 21.29 -13.89 24.78
N ALA A 2 20.19 -14.41 25.35
CA ALA A 2 19.17 -13.55 25.93
C ALA A 2 19.80 -12.83 27.13
N ASN A 3 19.86 -11.50 27.10
CA ASN A 3 20.27 -10.74 28.26
C ASN A 3 19.19 -10.92 29.32
N ASP A 4 19.52 -11.61 30.42
CA ASP A 4 18.61 -11.82 31.55
C ASP A 4 18.52 -10.50 32.32
N TYR A 5 17.58 -9.64 31.91
CA TYR A 5 17.36 -8.34 32.54
C TYR A 5 16.73 -8.53 33.93
N ASP A 6 17.54 -8.45 34.99
CA ASP A 6 17.05 -8.43 36.37
C ASP A 6 16.38 -7.08 36.67
N LEU A 7 15.10 -7.12 37.07
CA LEU A 7 14.34 -5.94 37.49
C LEU A 7 14.98 -5.15 38.64
N LYS A 8 15.89 -5.77 39.41
CA LYS A 8 16.67 -5.11 40.47
C LYS A 8 17.96 -4.46 39.99
N ALA A 9 18.34 -4.67 38.74
CA ALA A 9 19.56 -4.15 38.12
C ALA A 9 19.25 -3.34 36.83
N PRO A 10 18.52 -2.21 36.95
CA PRO A 10 18.14 -1.37 35.80
C PRO A 10 19.32 -0.83 34.98
N GLN A 11 20.54 -0.84 35.55
CA GLN A 11 21.73 -0.34 34.89
C GLN A 11 22.10 -1.12 33.62
N ILE A 12 21.92 -2.44 33.62
CA ILE A 12 22.23 -3.28 32.45
C ILE A 12 21.33 -2.90 31.28
N LEU A 13 20.04 -2.74 31.55
CA LEU A 13 19.06 -2.31 30.54
C LEU A 13 19.35 -0.88 30.06
N LEU A 14 19.78 0.01 30.95
CA LEU A 14 20.16 1.37 30.59
C LEU A 14 21.36 1.39 29.65
N ASP A 15 22.40 0.61 29.95
CA ASP A 15 23.61 0.54 29.14
C ASP A 15 23.30 -0.04 27.74
N ASP A 16 22.50 -1.10 27.66
CA ASP A 16 22.04 -1.68 26.38
C ASP A 16 21.18 -0.69 25.58
N LEU A 17 20.26 0.01 26.25
CA LEU A 17 19.40 1.01 25.60
C LEU A 17 20.21 2.22 25.10
N MET A 18 21.27 2.60 25.82
CA MET A 18 22.18 3.66 25.39
C MET A 18 23.07 3.24 24.23
N ALA A 19 23.53 2.00 24.21
CA ALA A 19 24.21 1.43 23.04
C ALA A 19 23.27 1.47 21.81
N LEU A 20 22.03 1.01 21.98
CA LEU A 20 21.01 1.08 20.93
C LEU A 20 20.74 2.52 20.47
N HIS A 21 20.64 3.47 21.40
CA HIS A 21 20.43 4.89 21.09
C HIS A 21 21.57 5.46 20.23
N ASN A 22 22.82 5.28 20.66
CA ASN A 22 23.99 5.78 19.93
C ASN A 22 24.07 5.18 18.52
N ASP A 23 23.87 3.87 18.43
CA ASP A 23 23.80 3.13 17.16
C ASP A 23 22.74 3.72 16.22
N VAL A 24 21.53 3.99 16.73
CA VAL A 24 20.44 4.57 15.93
C VAL A 24 20.80 5.98 15.46
N VAL A 25 21.41 6.80 16.30
CA VAL A 25 21.82 8.17 15.94
C VAL A 25 22.89 8.14 14.84
N GLU A 26 23.92 7.32 15.00
CA GLU A 26 25.04 7.23 14.06
C GLU A 26 24.57 6.68 12.71
N GLU A 27 24.00 5.47 12.70
CA GLU A 27 23.55 4.82 11.46
C GLU A 27 22.41 5.58 10.78
N GLY A 28 21.47 6.14 11.56
CA GLY A 28 20.36 6.91 11.00
C GLY A 28 20.82 8.18 10.32
N ARG A 29 21.86 8.85 10.83
CA ARG A 29 22.47 10.01 10.16
C ARG A 29 23.21 9.61 8.89
N GLU A 30 23.89 8.47 8.88
CA GLU A 30 24.54 7.93 7.68
C GLU A 30 23.52 7.59 6.59
N ILE A 31 22.44 6.88 6.95
CA ILE A 31 21.33 6.58 6.04
C ILE A 31 20.74 7.87 5.50
N PHE A 32 20.42 8.84 6.36
CA PHE A 32 19.85 10.12 5.94
C PHE A 32 20.79 10.92 5.02
N ALA A 33 22.10 10.93 5.29
CA ALA A 33 23.08 11.58 4.42
C ALA A 33 23.11 10.94 3.01
N SER A 34 22.88 9.63 2.92
CA SER A 34 22.76 8.94 1.63
C SER A 34 21.48 9.31 0.86
N TRP A 35 20.46 9.83 1.54
CA TRP A 35 19.16 10.20 0.96
C TRP A 35 19.06 11.69 0.62
N GLU A 36 19.90 12.54 1.22
CA GLU A 36 19.76 14.00 1.16
C GLU A 36 19.76 14.56 -0.27
N TYR A 37 20.47 13.91 -1.20
CA TYR A 37 20.54 14.34 -2.60
C TYR A 37 19.17 14.33 -3.32
N ALA A 38 18.24 13.48 -2.87
CA ALA A 38 16.92 13.31 -3.49
C ALA A 38 15.84 14.20 -2.85
N ILE A 39 16.15 14.91 -1.75
CA ILE A 39 15.17 15.65 -0.96
C ILE A 39 15.21 17.14 -1.30
N ALA A 40 14.38 17.55 -2.25
CA ALA A 40 14.16 18.96 -2.59
C ALA A 40 13.10 19.64 -1.69
N ARG A 41 12.06 18.90 -1.29
CA ARG A 41 10.96 19.37 -0.42
C ARG A 41 11.43 19.49 1.03
N LYS A 42 11.54 20.74 1.50
CA LYS A 42 12.04 21.05 2.86
C LYS A 42 11.13 20.48 3.96
N GLU A 43 9.84 20.42 3.67
CA GLU A 43 8.80 19.93 4.58
C GLU A 43 8.92 18.41 4.81
N PHE A 44 9.45 17.67 3.83
CA PHE A 44 9.65 16.22 3.94
C PHE A 44 10.95 15.86 4.68
N ARG A 45 11.93 16.76 4.72
CA ARG A 45 13.25 16.51 5.32
C ARG A 45 13.20 15.94 6.76
N PRO A 46 12.38 16.45 7.71
CA PRO A 46 12.28 15.87 9.04
C PRO A 46 11.68 14.46 9.05
N CYS A 47 10.75 14.18 8.13
CA CYS A 47 10.12 12.87 7.99
C CYS A 47 11.10 11.84 7.46
N ALA A 48 11.89 12.20 6.44
CA ALA A 48 12.98 11.36 5.92
C ALA A 48 14.02 11.04 6.98
N LEU A 49 14.40 12.02 7.81
CA LEU A 49 15.33 11.80 8.92
C LEU A 49 14.76 10.83 9.97
N ASN A 50 13.49 10.99 10.34
CA ASN A 50 12.83 10.06 11.27
C ASN A 50 12.76 8.64 10.69
N MET A 51 12.43 8.50 9.40
CA MET A 51 12.46 7.21 8.71
C MET A 51 13.86 6.59 8.71
N ALA A 52 14.91 7.38 8.51
CA ALA A 52 16.29 6.88 8.56
C ALA A 52 16.65 6.33 9.96
N TYR A 53 16.25 7.03 11.02
CA TYR A 53 16.36 6.52 12.40
C TYR A 53 15.53 5.25 12.61
N TYR A 54 14.33 5.17 12.01
CA TYR A 54 13.51 3.96 12.08
C TYR A 54 14.18 2.77 11.42
N MET A 55 14.75 2.97 10.23
CA MET A 55 15.51 1.92 9.54
C MET A 55 16.70 1.48 10.38
N ALA A 56 17.47 2.42 10.97
CA ALA A 56 18.57 2.09 11.89
C ALA A 56 18.11 1.30 13.12
N LEU A 57 16.99 1.68 13.76
CA LEU A 57 16.40 0.96 14.89
C LEU A 57 16.02 -0.47 14.50
N ARG A 58 15.39 -0.65 13.34
CA ARG A 58 14.86 -1.93 12.88
C ARG A 58 15.91 -2.88 12.30
N ARG A 59 17.18 -2.48 12.20
CA ARG A 59 18.32 -3.38 11.88
C ARG A 59 18.62 -4.39 12.99
N ARG A 60 18.07 -4.19 14.18
CA ARG A 60 18.33 -5.01 15.37
C ARG A 60 17.04 -5.66 15.85
N ASN A 61 17.18 -6.85 16.45
CA ASN A 61 16.09 -7.43 17.23
C ASN A 61 16.08 -6.79 18.62
N VAL A 62 15.07 -5.97 18.89
CA VAL A 62 14.93 -5.22 20.15
C VAL A 62 13.95 -5.88 21.13
N VAL A 63 13.38 -7.06 20.82
CA VAL A 63 12.31 -7.69 21.61
C VAL A 63 12.67 -7.82 23.09
N ASP A 64 13.88 -8.29 23.41
CA ASP A 64 14.34 -8.45 24.80
C ASP A 64 14.34 -7.10 25.55
N ILE A 65 14.77 -6.02 24.88
CA ILE A 65 14.73 -4.64 25.42
C ILE A 65 13.27 -4.20 25.62
N GLN A 66 12.37 -4.50 24.67
CA GLN A 66 10.95 -4.12 24.77
C GLN A 66 10.25 -4.78 25.97
N GLU A 67 10.50 -6.07 26.18
CA GLU A 67 9.95 -6.82 27.31
C GLU A 67 10.47 -6.27 28.64
N ALA A 68 11.79 -6.03 28.74
CA ALA A 68 12.41 -5.47 29.93
C ALA A 68 11.90 -4.05 30.24
N LEU A 69 11.81 -3.17 29.25
CA LEU A 69 11.23 -1.83 29.42
C LEU A 69 9.79 -1.89 29.94
N SER A 70 8.99 -2.80 29.40
CA SER A 70 7.59 -2.99 29.84
C SER A 70 7.52 -3.45 31.30
N ALA A 71 8.47 -4.28 31.74
CA ALA A 71 8.56 -4.76 33.12
C ALA A 71 8.89 -3.62 34.11
N TYR A 72 9.56 -2.56 33.66
CA TYR A 72 9.74 -1.31 34.40
C TYR A 72 8.57 -0.31 34.26
N GLY A 73 7.49 -0.67 33.54
CA GLY A 73 6.36 0.22 33.26
C GLY A 73 6.68 1.33 32.25
N LEU A 74 7.80 1.22 31.53
CA LEU A 74 8.22 2.17 30.51
C LEU A 74 7.62 1.82 29.15
N SER A 75 7.69 2.77 28.21
CA SER A 75 7.30 2.52 26.81
C SER A 75 8.15 1.41 26.22
N SER A 76 7.51 0.38 25.66
CA SER A 76 8.17 -0.72 24.96
C SER A 76 8.75 -0.32 23.60
N LEU A 77 8.74 0.96 23.22
CA LEU A 77 9.08 1.46 21.89
C LEU A 77 8.20 0.90 20.75
N GLY A 78 7.18 0.09 21.04
CA GLY A 78 6.29 -0.52 20.04
C GLY A 78 5.39 0.46 19.27
N ARG A 79 5.54 1.77 19.50
CA ARG A 79 4.82 2.88 18.84
C ARG A 79 5.80 4.02 18.45
N ALA A 80 7.03 3.65 18.10
CA ALA A 80 8.10 4.61 17.82
C ALA A 80 8.17 5.07 16.37
N GLU A 81 7.41 4.47 15.45
CA GLU A 81 7.47 4.72 14.00
C GLU A 81 7.58 6.21 13.69
N SER A 82 6.60 7.00 14.14
CA SER A 82 6.47 8.42 13.80
C SER A 82 7.40 9.38 14.58
N ARG A 83 8.21 8.86 15.51
CA ARG A 83 9.04 9.67 16.43
C ARG A 83 10.12 8.85 17.14
N VAL A 84 11.04 8.29 16.37
CA VAL A 84 11.99 7.28 16.85
C VAL A 84 12.89 7.84 17.95
N MET A 85 13.60 8.95 17.66
CA MET A 85 14.53 9.54 18.60
C MET A 85 13.85 10.10 19.82
N GLN A 86 12.70 10.79 19.66
CA GLN A 86 11.97 11.34 20.80
C GLN A 86 11.50 10.25 21.77
N ASN A 87 11.07 9.09 21.25
CA ASN A 87 10.72 7.96 22.11
C ASN A 87 11.96 7.36 22.79
N LEU A 88 13.07 7.16 22.06
CA LEU A 88 14.31 6.63 22.64
C LEU A 88 14.88 7.56 23.72
N ASP A 89 15.00 8.85 23.43
CA ASP A 89 15.49 9.88 24.36
C ASP A 89 14.67 9.87 25.66
N ALA A 90 13.34 9.87 25.56
CA ALA A 90 12.44 9.87 26.71
C ALA A 90 12.59 8.59 27.57
N VAL A 91 12.74 7.42 26.94
CA VAL A 91 12.90 6.15 27.66
C VAL A 91 14.28 6.08 28.33
N VAL A 92 15.36 6.46 27.63
CA VAL A 92 16.72 6.48 28.22
C VAL A 92 16.76 7.41 29.43
N GLN A 93 16.19 8.60 29.30
CA GLN A 93 16.16 9.55 30.40
C GLN A 93 15.38 9.01 31.60
N THR A 94 14.18 8.49 31.37
CA THR A 94 13.34 7.93 32.46
C THR A 94 14.04 6.75 33.14
N LEU A 95 14.61 5.83 32.36
CA LEU A 95 15.33 4.68 32.90
C LEU A 95 16.59 5.10 33.66
N SER A 96 17.28 6.15 33.23
CA SER A 96 18.45 6.69 33.95
C SER A 96 18.10 7.28 35.32
N MET A 97 16.90 7.84 35.48
CA MET A 97 16.40 8.27 36.79
C MET A 97 16.11 7.08 37.70
N VAL A 98 15.62 5.96 37.13
CA VAL A 98 15.36 4.72 37.86
C VAL A 98 16.66 4.02 38.27
N ALA A 99 17.67 4.03 37.40
CA ALA A 99 18.91 3.29 37.62
C ALA A 99 19.88 3.99 38.58
N ASP A 100 20.23 5.24 38.28
CA ASP A 100 21.35 5.92 38.96
C ASP A 100 20.88 7.13 39.79
N GLY A 101 19.57 7.45 39.80
CA GLY A 101 18.99 8.56 40.56
C GLY A 101 19.39 9.98 40.09
N CYS A 102 20.32 10.08 39.12
CA CYS A 102 20.83 11.36 38.64
C CYS A 102 20.08 11.93 37.43
N GLY A 103 19.36 11.10 36.65
CA GLY A 103 18.70 11.53 35.41
C GLY A 103 19.72 12.10 34.41
N ARG A 104 20.20 11.31 33.46
CA ARG A 104 21.13 11.83 32.44
C ARG A 104 20.43 12.96 31.68
N GLU A 105 21.08 14.13 31.58
CA GLU A 105 20.58 15.27 30.80
C GLU A 105 20.61 14.94 29.30
N LEU A 106 19.59 14.21 28.85
CA LEU A 106 19.20 14.19 27.45
C LEU A 106 18.17 15.30 27.26
N ASN A 107 18.26 16.04 26.15
CA ASN A 107 17.29 17.09 25.83
C ASN A 107 15.89 16.48 25.77
N TYR A 108 15.05 16.75 26.77
CA TYR A 108 13.65 16.38 26.74
C TYR A 108 13.02 17.15 25.57
N ALA A 109 12.68 16.46 24.49
CA ALA A 109 11.94 17.08 23.39
C ALA A 109 10.66 17.70 23.96
N GLU A 110 10.31 18.91 23.51
CA GLU A 110 9.08 19.56 23.99
C GLU A 110 7.87 18.66 23.69
N LEU A 111 6.81 18.76 24.50
CA LEU A 111 5.56 17.99 24.29
C LEU A 111 4.99 18.16 22.87
N THR A 112 5.22 19.31 22.26
CA THR A 112 4.87 19.64 20.87
C THR A 112 5.60 18.73 19.87
N ASP A 113 6.87 18.38 20.11
CA ASP A 113 7.65 17.48 19.25
C ASP A 113 7.15 16.03 19.29
N GLN A 114 6.46 15.62 20.36
CA GLN A 114 5.94 14.25 20.50
C GLN A 114 4.77 13.93 19.54
N TYR A 115 4.13 14.92 18.95
CA TYR A 115 2.99 14.73 18.05
C TYR A 115 3.29 15.09 16.58
N ARG A 116 4.48 15.62 16.29
CA ARG A 116 4.84 16.12 14.96
C ARG A 116 4.70 15.08 13.84
N GLY A 117 5.10 13.83 14.07
CA GLY A 117 4.92 12.78 13.06
C GLY A 117 3.45 12.57 12.66
N ARG A 118 2.51 12.70 13.60
CA ARG A 118 1.08 12.63 13.31
C ARG A 118 0.60 13.86 12.54
N GLU A 119 1.07 15.04 12.90
CA GLU A 119 0.75 16.30 12.20
C GLU A 119 1.29 16.28 10.77
N TYR A 120 2.52 15.78 10.56
CA TYR A 120 3.10 15.60 9.23
C TYR A 120 2.27 14.64 8.38
N LEU A 121 1.91 13.47 8.93
CA LEU A 121 1.08 12.51 8.22
C LEU A 121 -0.30 13.10 7.88
N GLU A 122 -0.90 13.87 8.79
CA GLU A 122 -2.18 14.55 8.55
C GLU A 122 -2.07 15.64 7.47
N ALA A 123 -0.99 16.44 7.48
CA ALA A 123 -0.73 17.45 6.46
C ALA A 123 -0.49 16.82 5.08
N GLN A 124 0.31 15.76 4.99
CA GLN A 124 0.54 15.05 3.73
C GLN A 124 -0.75 14.36 3.23
N SER A 125 -1.55 13.81 4.14
CA SER A 125 -2.86 13.21 3.78
C SER A 125 -3.81 14.26 3.22
N LEU A 126 -3.86 15.45 3.84
CA LEU A 126 -4.68 16.57 3.38
C LEU A 126 -4.25 17.06 2.00
N GLU A 127 -2.95 17.15 1.75
CA GLU A 127 -2.38 17.56 0.46
C GLU A 127 -2.82 16.60 -0.67
N ILE A 128 -2.69 15.29 -0.44
CA ILE A 128 -3.00 14.25 -1.43
C ILE A 128 -4.51 14.03 -1.56
N PHE A 129 -5.20 13.71 -0.47
CA PHE A 129 -6.58 13.24 -0.47
C PHE A 129 -7.62 14.34 -0.21
N GLY A 130 -7.20 15.54 0.18
CA GLY A 130 -8.11 16.62 0.56
C GLY A 130 -8.68 16.47 1.96
N GLU A 131 -9.73 17.25 2.26
CA GLU A 131 -10.32 17.28 3.60
C GLU A 131 -10.93 15.94 4.00
N LYS A 132 -10.76 15.57 5.27
CA LYS A 132 -11.38 14.38 5.84
C LYS A 132 -12.90 14.56 5.92
N PRO A 133 -13.67 13.50 5.65
CA PRO A 133 -15.12 13.55 5.78
C PRO A 133 -15.54 13.66 7.26
N PRO A 134 -16.70 14.25 7.57
CA PRO A 134 -17.24 14.23 8.93
C PRO A 134 -17.43 12.79 9.44
N GLY A 135 -17.15 12.56 10.73
CA GLY A 135 -17.42 11.27 11.40
C GLY A 135 -16.42 10.14 11.15
N ARG A 136 -15.37 10.34 10.34
CA ARG A 136 -14.27 9.35 10.16
C ARG A 136 -12.98 10.02 9.71
N ASP A 137 -11.83 9.43 10.05
CA ASP A 137 -10.49 9.98 9.75
C ASP A 137 -9.79 9.31 8.55
N THR A 138 -10.48 8.40 7.86
CA THR A 138 -9.97 7.66 6.70
C THR A 138 -10.64 8.18 5.42
N HIS A 139 -9.97 8.12 4.26
CA HIS A 139 -10.55 8.40 2.95
C HIS A 139 -11.08 7.11 2.29
N ILE A 140 -12.10 7.24 1.43
CA ILE A 140 -12.57 6.11 0.61
C ILE A 140 -12.34 6.45 -0.85
N MET A 141 -11.52 5.62 -1.51
CA MET A 141 -11.24 5.69 -2.94
C MET A 141 -12.07 4.62 -3.66
N VAL A 142 -12.85 5.00 -4.68
CA VAL A 142 -13.65 4.05 -5.47
C VAL A 142 -13.17 4.04 -6.91
N THR A 143 -12.93 2.84 -7.44
CA THR A 143 -12.64 2.65 -8.87
C THR A 143 -13.91 2.86 -9.69
N LEU A 144 -13.88 3.79 -10.64
CA LEU A 144 -15.02 4.06 -11.51
C LEU A 144 -15.21 2.95 -12.55
N PRO A 145 -16.45 2.50 -12.77
CA PRO A 145 -16.78 1.63 -13.89
C PRO A 145 -17.05 2.45 -15.17
N PRO A 146 -16.96 1.86 -16.38
CA PRO A 146 -17.26 2.53 -17.66
C PRO A 146 -18.59 3.28 -17.68
N GLU A 147 -19.61 2.74 -17.00
CA GLU A 147 -20.96 3.29 -16.92
C GLU A 147 -20.97 4.68 -16.24
N ALA A 148 -19.97 5.00 -15.41
CA ALA A 148 -19.83 6.32 -14.80
C ALA A 148 -19.57 7.45 -15.83
N ALA A 149 -19.06 7.11 -17.01
CA ALA A 149 -18.94 8.05 -18.13
C ALA A 149 -20.31 8.40 -18.73
N GLN A 150 -21.31 7.53 -18.58
CA GLN A 150 -22.64 7.70 -19.20
C GLN A 150 -23.69 8.20 -18.20
N ASP A 151 -23.54 7.91 -16.91
CA ASP A 151 -24.49 8.31 -15.86
C ASP A 151 -23.83 9.16 -14.77
N GLY A 152 -23.98 10.49 -14.86
CA GLY A 152 -23.51 11.40 -13.83
C GLY A 152 -24.18 11.23 -12.46
N LYS A 153 -25.38 10.62 -12.39
CA LYS A 153 -26.01 10.33 -11.09
C LYS A 153 -25.25 9.25 -10.32
N PHE A 154 -24.54 8.37 -11.01
CA PHE A 154 -23.70 7.34 -10.39
C PHE A 154 -22.63 7.97 -9.50
N ILE A 155 -21.87 8.93 -10.02
CA ILE A 155 -20.80 9.60 -9.26
C ILE A 155 -21.37 10.42 -8.11
N ARG A 156 -22.49 11.14 -8.33
CA ARG A 156 -23.17 11.86 -7.24
C ARG A 156 -23.54 10.93 -6.08
N ARG A 157 -24.13 9.77 -6.37
CA ARG A 157 -24.49 8.76 -5.36
C ARG A 157 -23.26 8.22 -4.63
N LEU A 158 -22.12 8.05 -5.30
CA LEU A 158 -20.87 7.64 -4.64
C LEU A 158 -20.38 8.67 -3.64
N ILE A 159 -20.44 9.96 -4.00
CA ILE A 159 -20.04 11.07 -3.12
C ILE A 159 -20.98 11.12 -1.91
N GLU A 160 -22.30 11.05 -2.13
CA GLU A 160 -23.31 11.01 -1.07
C GLU A 160 -23.08 9.84 -0.10
N ALA A 161 -22.81 8.64 -0.63
CA ALA A 161 -22.49 7.44 0.16
C ALA A 161 -21.21 7.56 1.02
N GLY A 162 -20.31 8.49 0.70
CA GLY A 162 -19.12 8.76 1.51
C GLY A 162 -17.79 8.70 0.77
N THR A 163 -17.78 8.53 -0.55
CA THR A 163 -16.55 8.51 -1.36
C THR A 163 -15.85 9.88 -1.32
N THR A 164 -14.53 9.88 -1.16
CA THR A 164 -13.70 11.10 -1.13
C THR A 164 -12.68 11.16 -2.27
N CYS A 165 -12.39 10.02 -2.91
CA CYS A 165 -11.49 9.94 -4.04
C CYS A 165 -12.07 9.00 -5.11
N LEU A 166 -11.95 9.40 -6.37
CA LEU A 166 -12.36 8.62 -7.53
C LEU A 166 -11.12 8.12 -8.25
N ARG A 167 -11.02 6.82 -8.46
CA ARG A 167 -9.95 6.19 -9.24
C ARG A 167 -10.44 5.88 -10.65
N ILE A 168 -9.72 6.36 -11.66
CA ILE A 168 -9.92 6.02 -13.07
C ILE A 168 -8.76 5.11 -13.49
N ASN A 169 -9.09 3.93 -14.05
CA ASN A 169 -8.07 2.98 -14.50
C ASN A 169 -7.81 3.17 -16.01
N CYS A 170 -6.62 3.62 -16.36
CA CYS A 170 -6.26 3.97 -17.75
C CYS A 170 -5.97 2.74 -18.63
N ALA A 171 -5.96 1.53 -18.07
CA ALA A 171 -5.65 0.30 -18.80
C ALA A 171 -6.78 -0.18 -19.75
N HIS A 172 -8.02 0.30 -19.57
CA HIS A 172 -9.21 -0.31 -20.19
C HIS A 172 -10.17 0.67 -20.88
N ASP A 173 -10.14 1.94 -20.47
CA ASP A 173 -11.09 2.96 -20.92
C ASP A 173 -10.39 3.98 -21.84
N THR A 174 -11.13 4.88 -22.49
CA THR A 174 -10.58 5.86 -23.44
C THR A 174 -10.52 7.27 -22.85
N PRO A 175 -9.70 8.19 -23.41
CA PRO A 175 -9.65 9.59 -22.99
C PRO A 175 -11.01 10.29 -22.98
N GLU A 176 -11.88 10.00 -23.93
CA GLU A 176 -13.23 10.57 -23.99
C GLU A 176 -14.08 10.12 -22.79
N MET A 177 -13.96 8.84 -22.41
CA MET A 177 -14.65 8.30 -21.24
C MET A 177 -14.08 8.89 -19.95
N TRP A 178 -12.76 9.05 -19.85
CA TRP A 178 -12.12 9.68 -18.71
C TRP A 178 -12.61 11.12 -18.53
N GLN A 179 -12.66 11.91 -19.60
CA GLN A 179 -13.17 13.28 -19.56
C GLN A 179 -14.61 13.34 -19.06
N GLN A 180 -15.49 12.45 -19.57
CA GLN A 180 -16.88 12.39 -19.12
C GLN A 180 -17.00 12.05 -17.62
N MET A 181 -16.20 11.09 -17.13
CA MET A 181 -16.16 10.77 -15.70
C MET A 181 -15.73 11.97 -14.85
N ILE A 182 -14.72 12.72 -15.32
CA ILE A 182 -14.20 13.91 -14.64
C ILE A 182 -15.27 15.03 -14.63
N ASP A 183 -15.92 15.29 -15.77
CA ASP A 183 -16.97 16.31 -15.88
C ASP A 183 -18.16 15.98 -14.95
N HIS A 184 -18.57 14.71 -14.90
CA HIS A 184 -19.58 14.24 -13.98
C HIS A 184 -19.16 14.39 -12.52
N ALA A 185 -17.89 14.12 -12.19
CA ALA A 185 -17.37 14.35 -10.85
C ALA A 185 -17.43 15.83 -10.47
N ARG A 186 -16.90 16.73 -11.32
CA ARG A 186 -16.93 18.19 -11.05
C ARG A 186 -18.34 18.76 -10.97
N LYS A 187 -19.30 18.19 -11.71
CA LYS A 187 -20.72 18.53 -11.56
C LYS A 187 -21.29 18.05 -10.22
N ALA A 188 -21.02 16.80 -9.85
CA ALA A 188 -21.50 16.24 -8.60
C ALA A 188 -20.92 16.95 -7.36
N GLU A 189 -19.69 17.45 -7.43
CA GLU A 189 -19.11 18.31 -6.38
C GLU A 189 -19.93 19.59 -6.17
N LYS A 190 -20.36 20.24 -7.25
CA LYS A 190 -21.22 21.43 -7.18
C LYS A 190 -22.60 21.11 -6.60
N ASP A 191 -23.18 19.98 -6.98
CA ASP A 191 -24.51 19.55 -6.53
C ASP A 191 -24.52 19.14 -5.05
N THR A 192 -23.42 18.57 -4.55
CA THR A 192 -23.33 18.03 -3.18
C THR A 192 -22.61 18.96 -2.20
N GLY A 193 -21.85 19.94 -2.70
CA GLY A 193 -20.95 20.77 -1.89
C GLY A 193 -19.73 20.04 -1.34
N ARG A 194 -19.44 18.82 -1.81
CA ARG A 194 -18.35 17.96 -1.33
C ARG A 194 -17.34 17.73 -2.45
N ARG A 195 -16.09 18.17 -2.24
CA ARG A 195 -14.99 17.98 -3.19
C ARG A 195 -14.48 16.54 -3.15
N VAL A 196 -14.10 16.00 -4.31
CA VAL A 196 -13.43 14.70 -4.44
C VAL A 196 -12.15 14.80 -5.27
N LYS A 197 -11.14 14.03 -4.87
CA LYS A 197 -9.88 13.91 -5.61
C LYS A 197 -10.00 12.90 -6.74
N ILE A 198 -9.38 13.16 -7.88
CA ILE A 198 -9.33 12.27 -9.03
C ILE A 198 -7.93 11.68 -9.14
N CYS A 199 -7.83 10.37 -8.92
CA CYS A 199 -6.61 9.59 -9.09
C CYS A 199 -6.68 8.78 -10.38
N MET A 200 -5.74 9.00 -11.30
CA MET A 200 -5.67 8.25 -12.55
C MET A 200 -4.52 7.23 -12.47
N ASP A 201 -4.83 5.96 -12.72
CA ASP A 201 -3.93 4.82 -12.53
C ASP A 201 -3.41 4.33 -13.88
N ILE A 202 -2.09 4.48 -14.09
CA ILE A 202 -1.39 3.97 -15.27
C ILE A 202 -1.02 2.51 -15.07
N ALA A 203 -1.14 1.72 -16.14
CA ALA A 203 -1.16 0.26 -16.06
C ALA A 203 0.22 -0.34 -15.80
N GLY A 204 1.28 0.34 -16.27
CA GLY A 204 2.63 -0.19 -16.28
C GLY A 204 2.77 -1.44 -17.16
N PRO A 205 3.89 -2.17 -17.06
CA PRO A 205 4.22 -3.30 -17.93
C PRO A 205 3.46 -4.59 -17.57
N LYS A 206 2.15 -4.51 -17.30
CA LYS A 206 1.35 -5.68 -16.93
C LYS A 206 1.25 -6.67 -18.08
N THR A 207 1.75 -7.88 -17.86
CA THR A 207 1.71 -8.92 -18.89
C THR A 207 0.41 -9.71 -18.84
N ARG A 208 -0.16 -10.00 -20.01
CA ARG A 208 -1.40 -10.77 -20.18
C ARG A 208 -1.25 -11.80 -21.29
N ILE A 209 -2.13 -12.81 -21.28
CA ILE A 209 -2.31 -13.72 -22.41
C ILE A 209 -2.93 -12.94 -23.58
N ARG A 210 -2.16 -12.75 -24.64
CA ARG A 210 -2.60 -12.08 -25.87
C ARG A 210 -3.37 -13.02 -26.79
N GLN A 211 -2.78 -14.18 -27.10
CA GLN A 211 -3.42 -15.21 -27.93
C GLN A 211 -3.35 -16.55 -27.21
N LEU A 212 -4.38 -17.36 -27.43
CA LEU A 212 -4.45 -18.73 -26.93
C LEU A 212 -4.85 -19.64 -28.09
N LEU A 213 -4.00 -20.62 -28.38
CA LEU A 213 -4.28 -21.69 -29.33
C LEU A 213 -4.34 -23.02 -28.57
N SER A 214 -5.43 -23.75 -28.76
CA SER A 214 -5.71 -25.00 -28.06
C SER A 214 -6.20 -26.05 -29.04
N ARG A 215 -5.65 -27.26 -28.97
CA ARG A 215 -6.22 -28.45 -29.61
C ARG A 215 -7.41 -29.02 -28.82
N ARG A 216 -7.56 -28.60 -27.56
CA ARG A 216 -8.66 -28.98 -26.68
C ARG A 216 -9.88 -28.10 -26.94
N GLN A 217 -11.07 -28.72 -26.99
CA GLN A 217 -12.35 -28.01 -27.17
C GLN A 217 -12.62 -26.98 -26.04
N ASN A 218 -12.13 -27.27 -24.84
CA ASN A 218 -12.05 -26.32 -23.73
C ASN A 218 -10.60 -26.31 -23.19
N PRO A 219 -9.88 -25.17 -23.20
CA PRO A 219 -8.51 -25.08 -22.71
C PRO A 219 -8.47 -25.06 -21.18
N VAL A 220 -8.92 -26.14 -20.56
CA VAL A 220 -8.78 -26.39 -19.14
C VAL A 220 -7.40 -27.00 -18.90
N VAL A 221 -6.67 -26.43 -17.95
CA VAL A 221 -5.37 -26.95 -17.49
C VAL A 221 -5.52 -27.62 -16.13
N LEU A 222 -4.78 -28.71 -15.96
CA LEU A 222 -4.65 -29.53 -14.76
C LEU A 222 -3.17 -29.63 -14.37
N PRO A 223 -2.86 -29.99 -13.11
CA PRO A 223 -1.49 -30.30 -12.72
C PRO A 223 -0.87 -31.38 -13.62
N GLY A 224 0.38 -31.19 -14.02
CA GLY A 224 1.13 -32.02 -14.96
C GLY A 224 0.91 -31.68 -16.44
N ASP A 225 -0.07 -30.81 -16.78
CA ASP A 225 -0.19 -30.32 -18.16
C ASP A 225 1.02 -29.48 -18.55
N ARG A 226 1.37 -29.51 -19.84
CA ARG A 226 2.41 -28.65 -20.42
C ARG A 226 1.81 -27.63 -21.37
N ILE A 227 2.21 -26.39 -21.20
CA ILE A 227 1.83 -25.27 -22.05
C ILE A 227 3.09 -24.65 -22.66
N PHE A 228 2.99 -24.20 -23.91
CA PHE A 228 4.06 -23.43 -24.53
C PHE A 228 3.75 -21.93 -24.41
N LEU A 229 4.61 -21.18 -23.73
CA LEU A 229 4.52 -19.72 -23.61
C LEU A 229 5.50 -19.06 -24.58
N THR A 230 5.00 -18.18 -25.44
CA THR A 230 5.79 -17.50 -26.48
C THR A 230 5.55 -15.99 -26.49
N GLY A 231 6.55 -15.22 -26.88
CA GLY A 231 6.41 -13.78 -27.15
C GLY A 231 5.96 -13.49 -28.59
N ARG A 232 5.84 -14.52 -29.43
CA ARG A 232 5.54 -14.37 -30.85
C ARG A 232 4.04 -14.46 -31.10
N GLN A 233 3.60 -13.87 -32.20
CA GLN A 233 2.27 -14.14 -32.73
C GLN A 233 2.14 -15.64 -33.03
N ILE A 234 1.05 -16.24 -32.56
CA ILE A 234 0.76 -17.65 -32.82
C ILE A 234 0.19 -17.75 -34.23
N LEU A 235 1.06 -18.06 -35.20
CA LEU A 235 0.69 -18.22 -36.61
C LEU A 235 0.42 -19.68 -36.98
N GLU A 236 1.04 -20.63 -36.28
CA GLU A 236 0.91 -22.07 -36.52
C GLU A 236 0.94 -22.85 -35.20
N ASN A 237 0.57 -24.13 -35.29
CA ASN A 237 0.55 -25.07 -34.17
C ASN A 237 2.01 -25.37 -33.76
N PHE A 238 2.52 -24.79 -32.67
CA PHE A 238 3.83 -25.17 -32.13
C PHE A 238 3.76 -26.65 -31.73
N ALA A 239 4.50 -27.49 -32.45
CA ALA A 239 4.18 -28.91 -32.65
C ALA A 239 4.28 -29.83 -31.40
N ALA A 240 4.62 -29.30 -30.23
CA ALA A 240 4.93 -30.11 -29.03
C ALA A 240 3.95 -29.96 -27.85
N CYS A 241 3.03 -28.98 -27.85
CA CYS A 241 2.08 -28.77 -26.76
C CYS A 241 0.63 -28.68 -27.28
N ASP A 242 -0.32 -29.21 -26.51
CA ASP A 242 -1.76 -29.09 -26.84
C ASP A 242 -2.30 -27.68 -26.62
N LEU A 243 -1.58 -26.86 -25.86
CA LEU A 243 -1.92 -25.50 -25.52
C LEU A 243 -0.72 -24.58 -25.71
N VAL A 244 -0.92 -23.51 -26.47
CA VAL A 244 0.06 -22.44 -26.69
C VAL A 244 -0.57 -21.13 -26.30
N ILE A 245 0.16 -20.34 -25.51
CA ILE A 245 -0.23 -18.98 -25.15
C ILE A 245 0.86 -18.00 -25.58
N SER A 246 0.44 -16.82 -26.05
CA SER A 246 1.36 -15.70 -26.25
C SER A 246 1.14 -14.60 -25.22
N CYS A 247 2.18 -13.86 -24.89
CA CYS A 247 2.10 -12.75 -23.94
C CYS A 247 2.03 -11.38 -24.64
N THR A 248 1.51 -10.37 -23.94
CA THR A 248 1.50 -8.96 -24.39
C THR A 248 2.87 -8.30 -24.31
N LEU A 249 3.81 -8.86 -23.54
CA LEU A 249 5.17 -8.34 -23.36
C LEU A 249 6.20 -9.42 -23.75
N PRO A 250 6.53 -9.54 -25.04
CA PRO A 250 7.45 -10.56 -25.57
C PRO A 250 8.86 -10.49 -24.97
N GLU A 251 9.28 -9.31 -24.52
CA GLU A 251 10.58 -8.99 -23.97
C GLU A 251 10.89 -9.79 -22.71
N ILE A 252 9.88 -10.33 -22.03
CA ILE A 252 10.06 -11.17 -20.82
C ILE A 252 10.66 -12.53 -21.15
N ILE A 253 10.30 -13.10 -22.31
CA ILE A 253 10.60 -14.51 -22.63
C ILE A 253 12.09 -14.86 -22.59
N PRO A 254 13.02 -14.00 -23.07
CA PRO A 254 14.46 -14.25 -22.95
C PRO A 254 14.99 -14.28 -21.50
N HIS A 255 14.28 -13.68 -20.55
CA HIS A 255 14.69 -13.62 -19.14
C HIS A 255 14.23 -14.83 -18.31
N LEU A 256 13.29 -15.62 -18.84
CA LEU A 256 12.79 -16.81 -18.16
C LEU A 256 13.83 -17.94 -18.18
N MET A 257 14.12 -18.48 -17.00
CA MET A 257 15.06 -19.56 -16.74
C MET A 257 14.31 -20.84 -16.36
N GLU A 258 14.95 -22.01 -16.57
CA GLU A 258 14.41 -23.26 -16.06
C GLU A 258 14.32 -23.21 -14.54
N GLY A 259 13.14 -23.56 -14.00
CA GLY A 259 12.84 -23.43 -12.58
C GLY A 259 11.99 -22.22 -12.21
N ASP A 260 11.91 -21.19 -13.06
CA ASP A 260 11.10 -20.00 -12.77
C ASP A 260 9.61 -20.32 -12.75
N HIS A 261 8.89 -19.77 -11.78
CA HIS A 261 7.44 -19.89 -11.70
C HIS A 261 6.74 -18.89 -12.62
N ILE A 262 5.59 -19.33 -13.13
CA ILE A 262 4.67 -18.52 -13.93
C ILE A 262 3.28 -18.65 -13.33
N TYR A 263 2.74 -17.51 -12.92
CA TYR A 263 1.43 -17.41 -12.32
C TYR A 263 0.45 -16.86 -13.36
N ILE A 264 -0.71 -17.51 -13.52
CA ILE A 264 -1.70 -17.18 -14.54
C ILE A 264 -3.07 -16.95 -13.89
N ASP A 265 -3.80 -15.93 -14.36
CA ASP A 265 -5.13 -15.53 -13.85
C ASP A 265 -5.09 -15.27 -12.33
N ASP A 266 -4.23 -14.34 -11.90
CA ASP A 266 -4.04 -13.92 -10.51
C ASP A 266 -3.67 -15.10 -9.59
N GLY A 267 -2.73 -15.94 -10.04
CA GLY A 267 -2.22 -17.10 -9.30
C GLY A 267 -3.17 -18.30 -9.21
N ARG A 268 -4.26 -18.31 -9.99
CA ARG A 268 -5.18 -19.46 -10.06
C ARG A 268 -4.59 -20.68 -10.74
N VAL A 269 -3.58 -20.46 -11.59
CA VAL A 269 -2.74 -21.52 -12.14
C VAL A 269 -1.31 -21.12 -11.86
N ILE A 270 -0.54 -22.05 -11.32
CA ILE A 270 0.89 -21.91 -11.06
C ILE A 270 1.56 -23.00 -11.87
N GLY A 271 2.47 -22.59 -12.73
CA GLY A 271 3.35 -23.51 -13.44
C GLY A 271 4.80 -23.09 -13.27
N ARG A 272 5.69 -23.91 -13.80
CA ARG A 272 7.13 -23.70 -13.73
C ARG A 272 7.76 -23.99 -15.08
N VAL A 273 8.75 -23.18 -15.46
CA VAL A 273 9.51 -23.39 -16.68
C VAL A 273 10.33 -24.68 -16.56
N VAL A 274 10.09 -25.61 -17.47
CA VAL A 274 10.79 -26.91 -17.51
C VAL A 274 11.74 -27.04 -18.70
N GLU A 275 11.58 -26.21 -19.73
CA GLU A 275 12.43 -26.25 -20.91
C GLU A 275 12.43 -24.90 -21.62
N ARG A 276 13.61 -24.41 -22.02
CA ARG A 276 13.74 -23.23 -22.89
C ARG A 276 13.86 -23.63 -24.35
N GLN A 277 13.11 -22.96 -25.21
CA GLN A 277 13.16 -23.17 -26.65
C GLN A 277 13.40 -21.85 -27.39
N ARG A 278 13.82 -21.92 -28.66
CA ARG A 278 14.15 -20.74 -29.48
C ARG A 278 13.00 -19.72 -29.61
N ALA A 279 11.76 -20.17 -29.48
CA ALA A 279 10.56 -19.35 -29.68
C ALA A 279 9.76 -19.09 -28.40
N GLY A 280 10.22 -19.56 -27.24
CA GLY A 280 9.40 -19.56 -26.03
C GLY A 280 9.93 -20.51 -24.96
N VAL A 281 9.10 -20.78 -23.97
CA VAL A 281 9.39 -21.73 -22.89
C VAL A 281 8.27 -22.75 -22.75
N VAL A 282 8.61 -23.98 -22.38
CA VAL A 282 7.64 -24.99 -21.96
C VAL A 282 7.44 -24.83 -20.45
N VAL A 283 6.18 -24.74 -20.05
CA VAL A 283 5.77 -24.55 -18.67
C VAL A 283 4.96 -25.77 -18.26
N GLU A 284 5.37 -26.42 -17.19
CA GLU A 284 4.62 -27.52 -16.58
C GLU A 284 3.74 -26.97 -15.45
N ILE A 285 2.47 -27.34 -15.41
CA ILE A 285 1.53 -26.84 -14.42
C ILE A 285 1.70 -27.60 -13.11
N ASP A 286 2.06 -26.90 -12.04
CA ASP A 286 2.25 -27.49 -10.71
C ASP A 286 0.94 -27.50 -9.90
N LYS A 287 0.16 -26.40 -9.97
CA LYS A 287 -1.03 -26.20 -9.14
C LYS A 287 -2.12 -25.43 -9.87
N VAL A 288 -3.38 -25.76 -9.54
CA VAL A 288 -4.58 -25.05 -10.00
C VAL A 288 -5.53 -24.81 -8.82
N LEU A 289 -6.30 -23.72 -8.87
CA LEU A 289 -7.25 -23.35 -7.80
C LEU A 289 -8.40 -24.35 -7.66
N LYS A 290 -8.83 -24.99 -8.75
CA LYS A 290 -10.02 -25.86 -8.78
C LYS A 290 -9.60 -27.28 -9.13
N GLU A 291 -10.13 -28.27 -8.40
CA GLU A 291 -9.88 -29.70 -8.68
C GLU A 291 -10.21 -30.10 -10.12
N LYS A 292 -11.26 -29.51 -10.70
CA LYS A 292 -11.67 -29.74 -12.09
C LYS A 292 -10.79 -29.00 -13.13
N GLY A 293 -9.70 -28.39 -12.71
CA GLY A 293 -8.85 -27.54 -13.52
C GLY A 293 -9.38 -26.13 -13.71
N VAL A 294 -8.55 -25.28 -14.32
CA VAL A 294 -8.87 -23.87 -14.59
C VAL A 294 -8.87 -23.64 -16.10
N ARG A 295 -9.90 -22.98 -16.62
CA ARG A 295 -9.99 -22.62 -18.03
C ARG A 295 -9.16 -21.37 -18.31
N LEU A 296 -8.16 -21.50 -19.17
CA LEU A 296 -7.38 -20.36 -19.66
C LEU A 296 -8.17 -19.58 -20.72
N LYS A 297 -7.99 -18.26 -20.71
CA LYS A 297 -8.62 -17.30 -21.63
C LYS A 297 -7.60 -16.21 -21.99
N ALA A 298 -7.82 -15.54 -23.13
CA ALA A 298 -7.12 -14.30 -23.42
C ALA A 298 -7.42 -13.24 -22.34
N GLU A 299 -6.57 -12.21 -22.29
CA GLU A 299 -6.61 -11.08 -21.35
C GLU A 299 -6.31 -11.44 -19.87
N LYS A 300 -6.07 -12.71 -19.56
CA LYS A 300 -5.67 -13.13 -18.22
C LYS A 300 -4.24 -12.71 -17.90
N GLY A 301 -4.03 -12.21 -16.69
CA GLY A 301 -2.72 -11.77 -16.22
C GLY A 301 -1.70 -12.91 -16.19
N LEU A 302 -0.45 -12.56 -16.48
CA LEU A 302 0.74 -13.38 -16.34
C LEU A 302 1.70 -12.66 -15.40
N ASN A 303 2.18 -13.35 -14.38
CA ASN A 303 3.17 -12.83 -13.43
C ASN A 303 4.37 -13.77 -13.37
N PHE A 304 5.56 -13.18 -13.25
CA PHE A 304 6.87 -13.85 -13.33
C PHE A 304 7.72 -13.47 -12.10
N PRO A 305 7.37 -13.98 -10.91
CA PRO A 305 7.93 -13.50 -9.64
C PRO A 305 9.43 -13.77 -9.48
N ASP A 306 9.97 -14.78 -10.17
CA ASP A 306 11.38 -15.17 -10.05
C ASP A 306 12.28 -14.48 -11.08
N ALA A 307 11.70 -13.81 -12.08
CA ALA A 307 12.44 -13.25 -13.20
C ALA A 307 12.80 -11.78 -12.93
N ASP A 308 14.09 -11.46 -13.04
CA ASP A 308 14.56 -10.07 -13.10
C ASP A 308 14.43 -9.56 -14.53
N ILE A 309 13.44 -8.69 -14.74
CA ILE A 309 12.99 -8.25 -16.06
C ILE A 309 13.34 -6.76 -16.20
N PRO A 310 14.33 -6.39 -17.04
CA PRO A 310 14.76 -5.01 -17.25
C PRO A 310 13.82 -4.30 -18.22
N ILE A 311 12.58 -4.04 -17.80
CA ILE A 311 11.58 -3.32 -18.58
C ILE A 311 11.19 -2.02 -17.88
N ASP A 312 11.06 -0.97 -18.68
CA ASP A 312 10.60 0.34 -18.23
C ASP A 312 9.23 0.24 -17.55
N ILE A 313 9.07 0.96 -16.44
CA ILE A 313 7.81 0.99 -15.69
C ILE A 313 6.70 1.73 -16.43
N ILE A 314 7.04 2.54 -17.44
CA ILE A 314 6.11 3.35 -18.23
C ILE A 314 6.09 2.84 -19.67
N THR A 315 4.94 2.32 -20.08
CA THR A 315 4.72 1.86 -21.46
C THR A 315 4.34 3.02 -22.40
N ASP A 316 4.36 2.78 -23.71
CA ASP A 316 3.90 3.79 -24.68
C ASP A 316 2.40 4.14 -24.51
N GLN A 317 1.59 3.19 -24.06
CA GLN A 317 0.20 3.45 -23.69
C GLN A 317 0.11 4.35 -22.45
N ASP A 318 1.00 4.14 -21.47
CA ASP A 318 1.05 4.98 -20.27
C ASP A 318 1.51 6.40 -20.62
N ARG A 319 2.48 6.58 -21.54
CA ARG A 319 2.89 7.91 -22.03
C ARG A 319 1.74 8.69 -22.66
N GLN A 320 0.90 8.02 -23.45
CA GLN A 320 -0.31 8.61 -24.02
C GLN A 320 -1.34 8.94 -22.95
N ALA A 321 -1.49 8.08 -21.93
CA ALA A 321 -2.36 8.38 -20.80
C ALA A 321 -1.84 9.58 -20.00
N LEU A 322 -0.53 9.71 -19.80
CA LEU A 322 0.10 10.82 -19.08
C LEU A 322 -0.18 12.17 -19.73
N ASP A 323 -0.27 12.25 -21.06
CA ASP A 323 -0.68 13.48 -21.76
C ASP A 323 -2.04 14.00 -21.29
N PHE A 324 -2.97 13.09 -21.00
CA PHE A 324 -4.29 13.41 -20.45
C PHE A 324 -4.23 13.66 -18.94
N ILE A 325 -3.57 12.77 -18.19
CA ILE A 325 -3.48 12.83 -16.72
C ILE A 325 -2.92 14.17 -16.25
N CYS A 326 -1.84 14.65 -16.88
CA CYS A 326 -1.16 15.90 -16.51
C CYS A 326 -2.05 17.15 -16.60
N GLN A 327 -3.16 17.07 -17.35
CA GLN A 327 -4.10 18.19 -17.53
C GLN A 327 -5.31 18.11 -16.59
N HIS A 328 -5.65 16.92 -16.10
CA HIS A 328 -6.97 16.66 -15.52
C HIS A 328 -6.98 16.01 -14.13
N ALA A 329 -5.95 15.23 -13.80
CA ALA A 329 -5.92 14.47 -12.56
C ALA A 329 -5.44 15.31 -11.37
N ASP A 330 -5.91 14.97 -10.17
CA ASP A 330 -5.33 15.47 -8.92
C ASP A 330 -4.11 14.62 -8.50
N MET A 331 -4.06 13.36 -8.96
CA MET A 331 -3.04 12.38 -8.58
C MET A 331 -2.80 11.38 -9.73
N VAL A 332 -1.55 10.91 -9.87
CA VAL A 332 -1.20 9.76 -10.73
C VAL A 332 -0.80 8.57 -9.87
N ALA A 333 -1.40 7.41 -10.11
CA ALA A 333 -0.98 6.15 -9.50
C ALA A 333 -0.19 5.30 -10.50
N VAL A 334 0.98 4.84 -10.08
CA VAL A 334 1.95 4.14 -10.93
C VAL A 334 2.05 2.69 -10.50
N SER A 335 1.72 1.78 -11.42
CA SER A 335 1.77 0.32 -11.18
C SER A 335 3.20 -0.21 -11.19
N PHE A 336 3.41 -1.32 -10.47
CA PHE A 336 4.62 -2.15 -10.46
C PHE A 336 5.93 -1.48 -10.02
N VAL A 337 5.90 -0.35 -9.32
CA VAL A 337 7.12 0.37 -8.90
C VAL A 337 8.08 -0.57 -8.15
N LYS A 338 9.32 -0.67 -8.62
CA LYS A 338 10.35 -1.60 -8.12
C LYS A 338 11.44 -0.91 -7.32
N ASP A 339 11.82 0.30 -7.70
CA ASP A 339 12.92 1.04 -7.09
C ASP A 339 12.78 2.56 -7.28
N ALA A 340 13.76 3.32 -6.76
CA ALA A 340 13.78 4.77 -6.90
C ALA A 340 13.93 5.25 -8.36
N ARG A 341 14.55 4.46 -9.26
CA ARG A 341 14.74 4.85 -10.67
C ARG A 341 13.42 4.89 -11.40
N ASP A 342 12.51 3.96 -11.09
CA ASP A 342 11.14 3.97 -11.60
C ASP A 342 10.43 5.30 -11.22
N ILE A 343 10.65 5.81 -10.01
CA ILE A 343 10.08 7.11 -9.58
C ILE A 343 10.74 8.28 -10.31
N VAL A 344 12.06 8.25 -10.52
CA VAL A 344 12.76 9.29 -11.32
C VAL A 344 12.14 9.37 -12.71
N LEU A 345 11.92 8.24 -13.37
CA LEU A 345 11.33 8.20 -14.71
C LEU A 345 9.92 8.81 -14.73
N VAL A 346 9.09 8.50 -13.72
CA VAL A 346 7.76 9.13 -13.58
C VAL A 346 7.88 10.64 -13.41
N GLN A 347 8.80 11.11 -12.56
CA GLN A 347 9.02 12.53 -12.32
C GLN A 347 9.54 13.26 -13.56
N GLU A 348 10.35 12.60 -14.40
CA GLU A 348 10.82 13.13 -15.68
C GLU A 348 9.68 13.26 -16.68
N GLU A 349 8.84 12.23 -16.84
CA GLU A 349 7.68 12.27 -17.74
C GLU A 349 6.64 13.31 -17.31
N LEU A 350 6.47 13.53 -16.00
CA LEU A 350 5.65 14.63 -15.46
C LEU A 350 6.29 15.99 -15.74
N ALA A 351 7.60 16.15 -15.51
CA ALA A 351 8.31 17.40 -15.76
C ALA A 351 8.29 17.80 -17.24
N GLU A 352 8.42 16.84 -18.15
CA GLU A 352 8.33 17.07 -19.60
C GLU A 352 6.96 17.66 -20.00
N ARG A 353 5.88 17.20 -19.37
CA ARG A 353 4.50 17.61 -19.70
C ARG A 353 4.00 18.83 -18.94
N MET A 354 4.43 18.99 -17.69
CA MET A 354 3.89 19.99 -16.76
C MET A 354 4.88 21.11 -16.43
N GLY A 355 6.16 20.98 -16.77
CA GLY A 355 7.22 21.89 -16.34
C GLY A 355 7.28 21.97 -14.81
N ASP A 356 7.39 23.19 -14.27
CA ASP A 356 7.48 23.44 -12.83
C ASP A 356 6.26 22.94 -12.04
N ARG A 357 5.10 22.80 -12.68
CA ARG A 357 3.88 22.28 -12.04
C ARG A 357 3.92 20.78 -11.79
N ALA A 358 4.92 20.07 -12.34
CA ALA A 358 5.09 18.64 -12.12
C ALA A 358 5.23 18.30 -10.63
N ASP A 359 5.88 19.18 -9.85
CA ASP A 359 6.12 18.98 -8.42
C ASP A 359 4.83 19.12 -7.58
N GLU A 360 3.77 19.69 -8.15
CA GLU A 360 2.44 19.78 -7.52
C GLU A 360 1.60 18.52 -7.72
N MET A 361 1.92 17.70 -8.74
CA MET A 361 1.19 16.47 -9.02
C MET A 361 1.49 15.45 -7.92
N ALA A 362 0.43 14.93 -7.29
CA ALA A 362 0.58 13.87 -6.31
C ALA A 362 0.89 12.53 -7.02
N VAL A 363 1.93 11.84 -6.55
CA VAL A 363 2.38 10.54 -7.09
C VAL A 363 2.07 9.45 -6.08
N ILE A 364 1.36 8.42 -6.51
CA ILE A 364 1.07 7.22 -5.72
C ILE A 364 1.88 6.05 -6.28
N ALA A 365 2.87 5.58 -5.54
CA ALA A 365 3.59 4.36 -5.88
C ALA A 365 2.80 3.13 -5.45
N LYS A 366 2.47 2.25 -6.39
CA LYS A 366 1.81 0.99 -6.09
C LYS A 366 2.86 -0.09 -5.83
N ILE A 367 2.89 -0.58 -4.60
CA ILE A 367 3.80 -1.63 -4.17
C ILE A 367 3.12 -2.96 -4.45
N GLU A 368 3.50 -3.53 -5.60
CA GLU A 368 2.95 -4.75 -6.18
C GLU A 368 3.97 -5.89 -6.23
N THR A 369 5.25 -5.56 -5.97
CA THR A 369 6.38 -6.47 -6.16
C THR A 369 7.25 -6.57 -4.91
N LEU A 370 7.96 -7.69 -4.75
CA LEU A 370 8.94 -7.88 -3.68
C LEU A 370 10.09 -6.86 -3.82
N ALA A 371 10.50 -6.54 -5.05
CA ALA A 371 11.48 -5.48 -5.31
C ALA A 371 10.99 -4.14 -4.75
N GLY A 372 9.73 -3.78 -5.02
CA GLY A 372 9.12 -2.56 -4.49
C GLY A 372 9.04 -2.53 -2.97
N VAL A 373 8.81 -3.68 -2.32
CA VAL A 373 8.86 -3.77 -0.85
C VAL A 373 10.29 -3.58 -0.32
N ASN A 374 11.27 -4.27 -0.92
CA ASN A 374 12.65 -4.22 -0.46
C ASN A 374 13.29 -2.83 -0.62
N ASN A 375 12.89 -2.07 -1.66
CA ASN A 375 13.38 -0.74 -1.97
C ASN A 375 12.43 0.38 -1.50
N LEU A 376 11.45 0.05 -0.64
CA LEU A 376 10.41 1.00 -0.23
C LEU A 376 10.96 2.30 0.39
N PRO A 377 11.98 2.28 1.28
CA PRO A 377 12.55 3.52 1.83
C PRO A 377 13.10 4.45 0.74
N GLU A 378 13.85 3.92 -0.23
CA GLU A 378 14.42 4.68 -1.34
C GLU A 378 13.35 5.21 -2.30
N ILE A 379 12.31 4.40 -2.58
CA ILE A 379 11.13 4.82 -3.35
C ILE A 379 10.44 6.00 -2.67
N ILE A 380 10.22 5.92 -1.35
CA ILE A 380 9.61 6.99 -0.56
C ILE A 380 10.47 8.25 -0.61
N VAL A 381 11.78 8.12 -0.37
CA VAL A 381 12.70 9.27 -0.37
C VAL A 381 12.69 9.98 -1.71
N GLN A 382 12.81 9.24 -2.81
CA GLN A 382 12.81 9.82 -4.15
C GLN A 382 11.47 10.47 -4.50
N GLY A 383 10.36 9.82 -4.15
CA GLY A 383 9.01 10.31 -4.44
C GLY A 383 8.64 11.53 -3.61
N ALA A 384 8.64 11.37 -2.29
CA ALA A 384 8.27 12.41 -1.33
C ALA A 384 9.29 13.55 -1.26
N GLY A 385 10.53 13.30 -1.71
CA GLY A 385 11.57 14.30 -1.86
C GLY A 385 11.24 15.40 -2.88
N LYS A 386 10.34 15.15 -3.84
CA LYS A 386 9.99 16.11 -4.91
C LYS A 386 8.49 16.34 -5.09
N ASN A 387 7.64 15.34 -4.85
CA ASN A 387 6.18 15.42 -5.05
C ASN A 387 5.41 15.15 -3.74
N PRO A 388 4.15 15.59 -3.62
CA PRO A 388 3.18 14.97 -2.71
C PRO A 388 3.11 13.48 -3.02
N PHE A 389 3.45 12.63 -2.05
CA PHE A 389 3.71 11.22 -2.32
C PHE A 389 2.96 10.31 -1.37
N GLY A 390 2.34 9.28 -1.93
CA GLY A 390 1.66 8.24 -1.16
C GLY A 390 2.02 6.85 -1.65
N VAL A 391 1.75 5.85 -0.82
CA VAL A 391 2.02 4.45 -1.13
C VAL A 391 0.71 3.69 -1.17
N MET A 392 0.47 2.92 -2.23
CA MET A 392 -0.65 1.99 -2.31
C MET A 392 -0.17 0.57 -2.10
N ILE A 393 -0.70 -0.11 -1.08
CA ILE A 393 -0.48 -1.54 -0.86
C ILE A 393 -1.41 -2.28 -1.82
N ALA A 394 -0.92 -2.60 -3.00
CA ALA A 394 -1.69 -3.24 -4.06
C ALA A 394 -1.65 -4.76 -3.91
N ARG A 395 -2.43 -5.25 -2.93
CA ARG A 395 -2.39 -6.62 -2.42
C ARG A 395 -2.71 -7.69 -3.46
N GLY A 396 -3.42 -7.35 -4.54
CA GLY A 396 -3.76 -8.29 -5.60
C GLY A 396 -2.53 -8.88 -6.28
N ASP A 397 -1.75 -8.04 -6.95
CA ASP A 397 -0.51 -8.44 -7.63
C ASP A 397 0.58 -8.84 -6.62
N LEU A 398 0.68 -8.14 -5.47
CA LEU A 398 1.64 -8.49 -4.42
C LEU A 398 1.42 -9.91 -3.85
N ALA A 399 0.17 -10.33 -3.67
CA ALA A 399 -0.15 -11.69 -3.21
C ALA A 399 0.32 -12.76 -4.20
N VAL A 400 0.26 -12.46 -5.50
CA VAL A 400 0.73 -13.36 -6.55
C VAL A 400 2.26 -13.49 -6.49
N GLU A 401 2.95 -12.40 -6.17
CA GLU A 401 4.41 -12.37 -6.14
C GLU A 401 5.03 -12.97 -4.89
N VAL A 402 4.51 -12.66 -3.70
CA VAL A 402 5.11 -13.12 -2.43
C VAL A 402 4.34 -14.27 -1.76
N GLY A 403 3.15 -14.61 -2.28
CA GLY A 403 2.23 -15.56 -1.67
C GLY A 403 1.49 -14.98 -0.46
N TYR A 404 0.40 -15.65 -0.05
CA TYR A 404 -0.50 -15.14 1.00
C TYR A 404 0.10 -15.04 2.41
N ILE A 405 1.08 -15.91 2.74
CA ILE A 405 1.71 -15.89 4.07
C ILE A 405 2.56 -14.63 4.22
N ARG A 406 3.48 -14.39 3.28
CA ARG A 406 4.33 -13.20 3.30
C ARG A 406 3.54 -11.92 3.07
N LEU A 407 2.44 -11.96 2.30
CA LEU A 407 1.59 -10.79 2.11
C LEU A 407 1.11 -10.19 3.45
N ALA A 408 0.69 -11.05 4.40
CA ALA A 408 0.20 -10.59 5.69
C ALA A 408 1.29 -9.91 6.52
N GLU A 409 2.54 -10.41 6.43
CA GLU A 409 3.73 -9.84 7.06
C GLU A 409 4.12 -8.52 6.39
N LEU A 410 4.36 -8.53 5.08
CA LEU A 410 4.84 -7.37 4.33
C LEU A 410 3.85 -6.19 4.38
N GLN A 411 2.55 -6.45 4.47
CA GLN A 411 1.55 -5.39 4.66
C GLN A 411 1.81 -4.59 5.94
N GLU A 412 2.17 -5.25 7.04
CA GLU A 412 2.51 -4.55 8.29
C GLU A 412 3.84 -3.79 8.16
N GLU A 413 4.84 -4.39 7.52
CA GLU A 413 6.13 -3.73 7.27
C GLU A 413 5.98 -2.45 6.44
N ILE A 414 5.21 -2.51 5.35
CA ILE A 414 4.93 -1.34 4.50
C ILE A 414 4.23 -0.24 5.34
N LEU A 415 3.23 -0.59 6.15
CA LEU A 415 2.54 0.39 7.01
C LEU A 415 3.50 1.05 8.00
N TRP A 416 4.40 0.27 8.62
CA TRP A 416 5.36 0.80 9.59
C TRP A 416 6.39 1.71 8.94
N ILE A 417 6.95 1.31 7.80
CA ILE A 417 7.91 2.12 7.04
C ILE A 417 7.25 3.43 6.61
N CYS A 418 6.06 3.38 6.02
CA CYS A 418 5.31 4.58 5.63
C CYS A 418 4.99 5.48 6.83
N GLU A 419 4.54 4.92 7.97
CA GLU A 419 4.27 5.71 9.18
C GLU A 419 5.53 6.40 9.71
N SER A 420 6.71 5.77 9.58
CA SER A 420 7.98 6.40 9.97
C SER A 420 8.41 7.55 9.06
N GLY A 421 8.05 7.50 7.78
CA GLY A 421 8.23 8.60 6.83
C GLY A 421 7.06 9.58 6.77
N SER A 422 6.05 9.45 7.65
CA SER A 422 4.79 10.21 7.59
C SER A 422 4.09 10.14 6.22
N ILE A 423 4.26 9.04 5.49
CA ILE A 423 3.71 8.84 4.14
C ILE A 423 2.28 8.29 4.22
N PRO A 424 1.29 8.95 3.60
CA PRO A 424 -0.07 8.44 3.53
C PRO A 424 -0.16 7.11 2.76
N VAL A 425 -0.86 6.14 3.34
CA VAL A 425 -1.05 4.82 2.72
C VAL A 425 -2.46 4.64 2.16
N ILE A 426 -2.56 3.98 1.01
CA ILE A 426 -3.80 3.46 0.43
C ILE A 426 -3.82 1.94 0.63
N TRP A 427 -4.77 1.47 1.43
CA TRP A 427 -5.04 0.04 1.59
C TRP A 427 -5.91 -0.45 0.45
N ALA A 428 -5.32 -1.19 -0.50
CA ALA A 428 -5.97 -1.50 -1.75
C ALA A 428 -6.22 -2.99 -1.99
N THR A 429 -7.17 -3.22 -2.90
CA THR A 429 -7.60 -4.53 -3.42
C THR A 429 -8.35 -5.39 -2.41
N GLN A 430 -9.47 -5.97 -2.85
CA GLN A 430 -10.26 -6.96 -2.12
C GLN A 430 -10.87 -6.55 -0.75
N VAL A 431 -10.88 -5.26 -0.40
CA VAL A 431 -11.67 -4.78 0.75
C VAL A 431 -13.16 -4.85 0.38
N LEU A 432 -13.92 -5.66 1.12
CA LEU A 432 -15.36 -5.91 0.88
C LEU A 432 -15.67 -6.42 -0.54
N GLU A 433 -14.77 -7.20 -1.16
CA GLU A 433 -14.89 -7.66 -2.56
C GLU A 433 -16.19 -8.44 -2.83
N THR A 434 -16.54 -9.36 -1.94
CA THR A 434 -17.75 -10.18 -2.05
C THR A 434 -18.97 -9.30 -1.88
N MET A 435 -18.96 -8.38 -0.91
CA MET A 435 -20.05 -7.42 -0.73
C MET A 435 -20.29 -6.60 -1.98
N VAL A 436 -19.24 -6.04 -2.59
CA VAL A 436 -19.34 -5.26 -3.84
C VAL A 436 -19.96 -6.10 -4.97
N LYS A 437 -19.76 -7.42 -4.98
CA LYS A 437 -20.29 -8.34 -6.01
C LYS A 437 -21.67 -8.92 -5.72
N SER A 438 -21.98 -9.25 -4.46
CA SER A 438 -23.15 -10.04 -4.07
C SER A 438 -24.10 -9.31 -3.10
N GLY A 439 -23.69 -8.15 -2.59
CA GLY A 439 -24.40 -7.38 -1.58
C GLY A 439 -24.19 -7.85 -0.14
N ILE A 440 -23.48 -8.96 0.08
CA ILE A 440 -23.29 -9.55 1.41
C ILE A 440 -21.79 -9.73 1.70
N PRO A 441 -21.24 -9.09 2.74
CA PRO A 441 -19.84 -9.28 3.13
C PRO A 441 -19.62 -10.62 3.83
N THR A 442 -18.40 -11.14 3.71
CA THR A 442 -17.93 -12.24 4.54
C THR A 442 -17.41 -11.72 5.89
N ARG A 443 -17.29 -12.61 6.89
CA ARG A 443 -16.72 -12.24 8.19
C ARG A 443 -15.27 -11.77 8.08
N ALA A 444 -14.49 -12.42 7.21
CA ALA A 444 -13.09 -12.06 6.97
C ALA A 444 -12.98 -10.65 6.36
N GLU A 445 -13.86 -10.30 5.42
CA GLU A 445 -13.89 -8.95 4.83
C GLU A 445 -14.28 -7.87 5.84
N MET A 446 -15.14 -8.17 6.81
CA MET A 446 -15.46 -7.21 7.88
C MET A 446 -14.25 -6.96 8.79
N THR A 447 -13.47 -8.00 9.09
CA THR A 447 -12.21 -7.85 9.83
C THR A 447 -11.18 -7.04 9.03
N ASP A 448 -11.07 -7.29 7.72
CA ASP A 448 -10.19 -6.53 6.83
C ASP A 448 -10.62 -5.06 6.73
N ALA A 449 -11.92 -4.78 6.57
CA ALA A 449 -12.48 -3.43 6.54
C ALA A 449 -12.25 -2.66 7.86
N ALA A 450 -12.34 -3.33 9.01
CA ALA A 450 -12.00 -2.72 10.30
C ALA A 450 -10.49 -2.44 10.43
N SER A 451 -9.66 -3.36 9.94
CA SER A 451 -8.20 -3.27 10.00
C SER A 451 -7.61 -2.26 9.03
N SER A 452 -8.29 -1.99 7.91
CA SER A 452 -7.84 -1.06 6.87
C SER A 452 -7.84 0.41 7.31
N ARG A 453 -8.51 0.72 8.42
CA ARG A 453 -8.46 2.03 9.13
C ARG A 453 -7.04 2.44 9.55
N ARG A 454 -6.09 1.50 9.51
CA ARG A 454 -4.66 1.78 9.75
C ARG A 454 -4.03 2.60 8.64
N ALA A 455 -4.63 2.60 7.46
CA ALA A 455 -4.23 3.44 6.33
C ALA A 455 -5.04 4.74 6.29
N GLU A 456 -4.50 5.74 5.61
CA GLU A 456 -5.11 7.04 5.40
C GLU A 456 -6.27 6.97 4.40
N CYS A 457 -6.22 6.02 3.48
CA CYS A 457 -7.22 5.80 2.45
C CYS A 457 -7.46 4.30 2.22
N VAL A 458 -8.69 3.93 1.90
CA VAL A 458 -9.05 2.56 1.54
C VAL A 458 -9.66 2.54 0.16
N MET A 459 -9.10 1.69 -0.71
CA MET A 459 -9.54 1.56 -2.09
C MET A 459 -10.54 0.40 -2.25
N MET A 460 -11.68 0.69 -2.88
CA MET A 460 -12.69 -0.28 -3.26
C MET A 460 -12.73 -0.47 -4.78
N ASN A 461 -12.95 -1.71 -5.20
CA ASN A 461 -13.18 -2.06 -6.60
C ASN A 461 -14.60 -1.71 -7.04
N LYS A 462 -14.83 -1.68 -8.36
CA LYS A 462 -16.16 -1.49 -8.96
C LYS A 462 -17.05 -2.73 -8.84
N GLY A 463 -18.36 -2.52 -8.66
CA GLY A 463 -19.36 -3.59 -8.73
C GLY A 463 -20.79 -3.10 -8.44
N PRO A 464 -21.79 -3.98 -8.61
CA PRO A 464 -23.20 -3.62 -8.54
C PRO A 464 -23.64 -3.06 -7.19
N HIS A 465 -22.99 -3.48 -6.09
CA HIS A 465 -23.34 -3.09 -4.72
C HIS A 465 -22.36 -2.07 -4.12
N ILE A 466 -21.68 -1.28 -4.97
CA ILE A 466 -20.63 -0.37 -4.51
C ILE A 466 -21.14 0.70 -3.53
N PHE A 467 -22.36 1.21 -3.72
CA PHE A 467 -22.92 2.23 -2.83
C PHE A 467 -23.08 1.71 -1.40
N GLU A 468 -23.72 0.55 -1.25
CA GLU A 468 -23.94 -0.11 0.04
C GLU A 468 -22.60 -0.51 0.69
N ALA A 469 -21.62 -0.92 -0.13
CA ALA A 469 -20.30 -1.28 0.36
C ALA A 469 -19.52 -0.06 0.88
N VAL A 470 -19.62 1.10 0.23
CA VAL A 470 -19.03 2.37 0.70
C VAL A 470 -19.66 2.80 2.02
N GLU A 471 -20.99 2.78 2.12
CA GLU A 471 -21.73 3.11 3.35
C GLU A 471 -21.32 2.17 4.49
N THR A 472 -21.19 0.87 4.20
CA THR A 472 -20.77 -0.13 5.18
C THR A 472 -19.34 0.12 5.67
N LEU A 473 -18.41 0.40 4.76
CA LEU A 473 -17.03 0.72 5.13
C LEU A 473 -16.96 1.98 6.00
N ALA A 474 -17.69 3.04 5.62
CA ALA A 474 -17.77 4.27 6.39
C ALA A 474 -18.29 4.03 7.81
N ALA A 475 -19.39 3.27 7.96
CA ALA A 475 -19.97 2.93 9.25
C ALA A 475 -19.05 2.07 10.13
N VAL A 476 -18.30 1.13 9.53
CA VAL A 476 -17.28 0.35 10.25
C VAL A 476 -16.17 1.25 10.76
N HIS A 477 -15.67 2.18 9.94
CA HIS A 477 -14.60 3.09 10.31
C HIS A 477 -15.00 4.07 11.40
N GLU A 478 -16.19 4.66 11.30
CA GLU A 478 -16.78 5.53 12.34
C GLU A 478 -16.86 4.80 13.68
N ARG A 479 -17.39 3.57 13.71
CA ARG A 479 -17.45 2.78 14.96
C ARG A 479 -16.08 2.42 15.51
N MET A 480 -15.13 2.11 14.63
CA MET A 480 -13.78 1.68 15.03
C MET A 480 -12.87 2.85 15.44
N MET A 481 -13.19 4.10 15.05
CA MET A 481 -12.30 5.24 15.31
C MET A 481 -12.09 5.56 16.78
N HIS A 482 -13.06 5.19 17.62
CA HIS A 482 -13.00 5.36 19.06
C HIS A 482 -12.26 4.21 19.76
N ASN A 483 -12.04 3.08 19.07
CA ASN A 483 -11.41 1.90 19.66
C ASN A 483 -9.91 1.82 19.34
N VAL A 484 -9.51 2.19 18.11
CA VAL A 484 -8.16 1.98 17.60
C VAL A 484 -7.66 3.20 16.82
N SER A 485 -6.40 3.58 17.04
CA SER A 485 -5.63 4.54 16.23
C SER A 485 -4.41 3.84 15.65
N LYS A 486 -4.28 3.73 14.33
CA LYS A 486 -3.19 2.96 13.72
C LYS A 486 -3.14 1.56 14.38
N LYS A 487 -2.02 1.17 14.98
CA LYS A 487 -1.89 -0.09 15.74
C LYS A 487 -2.21 -0.02 17.23
N ALA A 488 -2.56 1.15 17.76
CA ALA A 488 -2.78 1.38 19.19
C ALA A 488 -4.26 1.39 19.58
N ALA A 489 -4.62 0.70 20.67
CA ALA A 489 -5.95 0.82 21.27
C ALA A 489 -6.12 2.18 21.97
N LYS A 490 -7.29 2.82 21.84
CA LYS A 490 -7.64 4.10 22.48
C LYS A 490 -8.32 3.97 23.86
N LEU A 491 -8.53 2.74 24.34
CA LEU A 491 -9.09 2.41 25.66
C LEU A 491 -10.22 3.33 26.16
N ARG A 492 -11.15 3.69 25.27
CA ARG A 492 -12.36 4.43 25.68
C ARG A 492 -13.13 3.64 26.72
N ALA A 493 -13.92 4.33 27.54
CA ALA A 493 -14.81 3.68 28.48
C ALA A 493 -15.72 2.68 27.75
N LEU A 494 -15.78 1.45 28.28
CA LEU A 494 -16.63 0.40 27.74
C LEU A 494 -18.05 0.57 28.28
N ASN A 495 -19.06 0.57 27.40
CA ASN A 495 -20.46 0.69 27.83
C ASN A 495 -20.85 -0.41 28.84
N ILE A 496 -20.27 -1.60 28.72
CA ILE A 496 -20.49 -2.69 29.69
C ILE A 496 -19.90 -2.35 31.07
N ALA A 497 -18.74 -1.70 31.13
CA ALA A 497 -18.11 -1.29 32.38
C ALA A 497 -18.91 -0.18 33.06
N ILE A 498 -19.40 0.80 32.29
CA ILE A 498 -20.28 1.87 32.80
C ILE A 498 -21.55 1.28 33.40
N LYS A 499 -22.15 0.26 32.77
CA LYS A 499 -23.38 -0.38 33.25
C LYS A 499 -23.22 -1.19 34.55
N LEU A 500 -21.99 -1.47 34.99
CA LEU A 500 -21.76 -2.18 36.26
C LEU A 500 -22.12 -1.31 37.47
N TRP A 501 -22.08 0.02 37.34
CA TRP A 501 -22.48 0.97 38.38
C TRP A 501 -23.40 2.07 37.81
N PRO A 502 -24.72 1.82 37.73
CA PRO A 502 -25.68 2.74 37.11
C PRO A 502 -25.87 4.09 37.84
N GLU A 503 -25.42 4.20 39.10
CA GLU A 503 -25.74 5.32 40.00
C GLU A 503 -24.67 6.43 40.07
N SER A 504 -23.66 6.44 39.20
CA SER A 504 -22.76 7.60 39.09
C SER A 504 -23.33 8.64 38.09
N ASP A 505 -24.13 9.58 38.59
CA ASP A 505 -24.72 10.70 37.84
C ASP A 505 -23.68 11.64 37.18
N GLU A 506 -22.38 11.47 37.46
CA GLU A 506 -21.30 12.34 36.95
C GLU A 506 -20.79 12.00 35.53
N LEU A 507 -21.30 10.94 34.88
CA LEU A 507 -20.81 10.52 33.55
C LEU A 507 -21.75 10.88 32.37
N GLU A 508 -22.76 11.73 32.59
CA GLU A 508 -23.75 12.08 31.56
C GLU A 508 -23.18 12.91 30.39
N GLU A 509 -22.12 13.70 30.58
CA GLU A 509 -21.48 14.44 29.47
C GLU A 509 -20.85 13.52 28.40
N SER A 510 -20.60 12.24 28.73
CA SER A 510 -20.13 11.24 27.76
C SER A 510 -21.25 10.59 26.93
N ARG A 511 -22.52 10.96 27.17
CA ARG A 511 -23.70 10.35 26.52
C ARG A 511 -24.12 10.96 25.19
N GLU A 512 -23.68 12.18 24.86
CA GLU A 512 -24.20 12.91 23.69
C GLU A 512 -23.51 12.57 22.35
N GLY A 513 -22.67 11.55 22.30
CA GLY A 513 -22.00 11.10 21.07
C GLY A 513 -22.27 9.65 20.65
N TYR A 514 -23.29 8.99 21.21
CA TYR A 514 -23.57 7.56 20.99
C TYR A 514 -24.36 7.25 19.72
#